data_AF-M0IKB9-F1
#
_entry.id   AF-M0IKB9-F1
#
_cell.length_a   1.000
_cell.length_b   1.000
_cell.length_c   1.000
_cell.angle_alpha   90.00
_cell.angle_beta   90.00
_cell.angle_gamma   90.00
#
_symmetry.space_group_name_H-M   'P 1'
#
loop_
_entity.id
_entity.type
_entity.pdbx_description
1 polymer ?
#
loop_
_entity_poly.entity_id
_entity_poly.type
_entity_poly.pdbx_seq_one_letter_code
_entity_poly.pdbx_strand_id
1 'polypeptide(L)'
;MSVINQTKYVIVDTYSPMRWYPLARKEFSDLSRSKGLRLFGLVLIISSYFSIGGPAYVADALGPNQIIAAFQTPVTLFAGFAAILVSYRSVIGECESGSIKFVSGMPQRRYEILTGKIVGRTAALCVPLLVTFVFVSLLGVIQHGIFSLSQFVLFSLLSILYVFTIICVGTAISAVANTSLQAATASFGYYILFILGWIDLLSYQVFSAITGTPVNPLEPPASELLFSIHRATPIGAYNVLTNSVLDVGNSASWVTGVIADQLPNITSNALVVGLVFDGSQSAILATPLALGILALWISVPLLVSGYVFQRADLA
;
A
#
# COMPACT_ATOMS: atom_id res chain seq x y z
N MET A 1 -56.68 -28.45 -30.11
CA MET A 1 -55.86 -28.51 -31.34
C MET A 1 -54.99 -27.25 -31.36
N SER A 2 -53.65 -27.40 -31.28
CA SER A 2 -52.59 -26.35 -31.26
C SER A 2 -52.61 -25.41 -30.03
N VAL A 3 -51.66 -25.36 -29.07
CA VAL A 3 -50.19 -25.53 -29.02
C VAL A 3 -49.45 -24.72 -30.08
N ILE A 4 -48.98 -23.52 -29.71
CA ILE A 4 -47.73 -22.93 -30.22
C ILE A 4 -46.98 -22.34 -29.05
N ASN A 5 -45.92 -23.07 -28.69
CA ASN A 5 -44.91 -22.75 -27.71
C ASN A 5 -43.85 -21.87 -28.42
N GLN A 6 -43.66 -20.62 -27.99
CA GLN A 6 -42.51 -19.82 -28.44
C GLN A 6 -41.44 -19.82 -27.35
N THR A 7 -40.55 -20.80 -27.48
CA THR A 7 -39.28 -20.89 -26.80
C THR A 7 -38.44 -19.66 -27.13
N LYS A 8 -38.33 -18.72 -26.19
CA LYS A 8 -37.33 -17.65 -26.27
C LYS A 8 -35.95 -18.29 -26.16
N TYR A 9 -35.21 -18.29 -27.26
CA TYR A 9 -33.80 -18.60 -27.30
C TYR A 9 -33.06 -17.66 -26.33
N VAL A 10 -32.54 -18.23 -25.24
CA VAL A 10 -31.51 -17.58 -24.43
C VAL A 10 -30.26 -17.60 -25.28
N ILE A 11 -29.95 -16.47 -25.93
CA ILE A 11 -28.64 -16.24 -26.50
C ILE A 11 -27.68 -16.17 -25.31
N VAL A 12 -26.97 -17.27 -25.06
CA VAL A 12 -25.81 -17.29 -24.18
C VAL A 12 -24.70 -16.59 -24.95
N ASP A 13 -24.64 -15.27 -24.81
CA ASP A 13 -23.56 -14.46 -25.37
C ASP A 13 -22.22 -15.02 -24.87
N THR A 14 -21.45 -15.55 -25.81
CA THR A 14 -20.23 -16.33 -25.59
C THR A 14 -18.98 -15.45 -25.49
N TYR A 15 -19.15 -14.20 -25.07
CA TYR A 15 -18.08 -13.32 -24.63
C TYR A 15 -18.41 -12.88 -23.21
N SER A 16 -18.18 -13.74 -22.21
CA SER A 16 -18.27 -13.27 -20.83
C SER A 16 -17.02 -12.43 -20.55
N PRO A 17 -17.09 -11.08 -20.48
CA PRO A 17 -15.99 -10.30 -19.90
C PRO A 17 -15.68 -10.90 -18.53
N MET A 18 -14.39 -10.94 -18.17
CA MET A 18 -13.89 -11.68 -17.02
C MET A 18 -14.87 -11.60 -15.84
N ARG A 19 -15.37 -12.75 -15.36
CA ARG A 19 -16.54 -12.84 -14.46
C ARG A 19 -16.39 -12.02 -13.17
N TRP A 20 -15.16 -11.65 -12.79
CA TRP A 20 -14.87 -10.78 -11.65
C TRP A 20 -15.24 -9.30 -11.84
N TYR A 21 -15.40 -8.80 -13.07
CA TYR A 21 -15.62 -7.37 -13.34
C TYR A 21 -16.92 -6.81 -12.73
N PRO A 22 -18.09 -7.46 -12.87
CA PRO A 22 -19.31 -6.99 -12.22
C PRO A 22 -19.18 -6.92 -10.69
N LEU A 23 -18.45 -7.87 -10.08
CA LEU A 23 -18.18 -7.87 -8.64
C LEU A 23 -17.27 -6.70 -8.25
N ALA A 24 -16.18 -6.48 -8.99
CA ALA A 24 -15.29 -5.34 -8.76
C ALA A 24 -16.03 -4.00 -8.87
N ARG A 25 -16.91 -3.86 -9.88
CA ARG A 25 -17.74 -2.67 -10.06
C ARG A 25 -18.70 -2.46 -8.88
N LYS A 26 -19.28 -3.53 -8.35
CA LYS A 26 -20.14 -3.47 -7.16
C LYS A 26 -19.34 -3.00 -5.94
N GLU A 27 -18.22 -3.66 -5.62
CA GLU A 27 -17.34 -3.31 -4.49
C GLU A 27 -16.87 -1.85 -4.59
N PHE A 28 -16.51 -1.39 -5.80
CA PHE A 28 -16.17 -0.01 -6.07
C PHE A 28 -17.32 0.96 -5.75
N SER A 29 -18.52 0.67 -6.27
CA SER A 29 -19.71 1.52 -6.06
C SER A 29 -20.09 1.61 -4.58
N ASP A 30 -20.01 0.50 -3.86
CA ASP A 30 -20.38 0.44 -2.44
C ASP A 30 -19.38 1.25 -1.59
N LEU A 31 -18.07 1.10 -1.84
CA LEU A 31 -17.05 1.84 -1.09
C LEU A 31 -16.95 3.31 -1.46
N SER A 32 -17.07 3.66 -2.74
CA SER A 32 -16.97 5.05 -3.22
C SER A 32 -18.02 5.97 -2.61
N ARG A 33 -19.20 5.43 -2.26
CA ARG A 33 -20.29 6.18 -1.61
C ARG A 33 -20.16 6.26 -0.10
N SER A 34 -19.26 5.49 0.52
CA SER A 34 -19.10 5.45 1.97
C SER A 34 -18.68 6.81 2.53
N LYS A 35 -19.20 7.15 3.71
CA LYS A 35 -18.78 8.37 4.42
C LYS A 35 -17.31 8.27 4.88
N GLY A 36 -16.88 7.06 5.23
CA GLY A 36 -15.51 6.79 5.66
C GLY A 36 -14.47 7.11 4.59
N LEU A 37 -14.73 6.70 3.34
CA LEU A 37 -13.79 6.98 2.24
C LEU A 37 -13.74 8.48 1.87
N ARG A 38 -14.86 9.19 2.02
CA ARG A 38 -14.91 10.66 1.84
C ARG A 38 -14.12 11.39 2.94
N LEU A 39 -14.32 10.99 4.19
CA LEU A 39 -13.55 11.54 5.33
C LEU A 39 -12.06 11.25 5.16
N PHE A 40 -11.71 10.04 4.71
CA PHE A 40 -10.34 9.68 4.40
C PHE A 40 -9.72 10.56 3.31
N GLY A 41 -10.44 10.80 2.20
CA GLY A 41 -9.97 11.72 1.16
C GLY A 41 -9.70 13.13 1.70
N LEU A 42 -10.57 13.62 2.59
CA LEU A 42 -10.36 14.90 3.27
C LEU A 42 -9.09 14.89 4.13
N VAL A 43 -8.89 13.84 4.95
CA VAL A 43 -7.69 13.69 5.80
C VAL A 43 -6.42 13.63 4.95
N LEU A 44 -6.44 12.90 3.82
CA LEU A 44 -5.32 12.87 2.89
C LEU A 44 -5.02 14.25 2.31
N ILE A 45 -6.03 14.99 1.83
CA ILE A 45 -5.84 16.35 1.31
C ILE A 45 -5.21 17.25 2.36
N ILE A 46 -5.77 17.27 3.57
CA ILE A 46 -5.30 18.12 4.67
C ILE A 46 -3.86 17.75 5.03
N SER A 47 -3.60 16.48 5.31
CA SER A 47 -2.26 16.04 5.72
C SER A 47 -1.21 16.28 4.62
N SER A 48 -1.49 15.97 3.36
CA SER A 48 -0.58 16.26 2.24
C SER A 48 -0.34 17.75 2.04
N TYR A 49 -1.36 18.59 2.19
CA TYR A 49 -1.19 20.04 2.12
C TYR A 49 -0.27 20.56 3.23
N PHE A 50 -0.48 20.13 4.48
CA PHE A 50 0.40 20.50 5.59
C PHE A 50 1.83 19.97 5.42
N SER A 51 2.00 18.80 4.79
CA SER A 51 3.32 18.24 4.52
C SER A 51 4.13 19.01 3.48
N ILE A 52 3.52 19.85 2.63
CA ILE A 52 4.27 20.73 1.71
C ILE A 52 5.09 21.75 2.51
N GLY A 53 4.50 22.33 3.55
CA GLY A 53 5.15 23.31 4.43
C GLY A 53 6.13 22.68 5.43
N GLY A 54 6.79 21.58 5.04
CA GLY A 54 7.76 20.87 5.85
C GLY A 54 9.04 21.68 6.15
N PRO A 55 10.07 21.04 6.70
CA PRO A 55 11.32 21.73 7.04
C PRO A 55 11.96 22.44 5.85
N ALA A 56 12.52 23.64 6.06
CA ALA A 56 13.09 24.47 5.00
C ALA A 56 14.18 23.73 4.18
N TYR A 57 14.97 22.88 4.83
CA TYR A 57 16.01 22.11 4.15
C TYR A 57 15.47 21.14 3.08
N VAL A 58 14.21 20.69 3.19
CA VAL A 58 13.57 19.86 2.17
C VAL A 58 13.25 20.70 0.94
N ALA A 59 12.77 21.92 1.15
CA ALA A 59 12.50 22.88 0.09
C ALA A 59 13.80 23.25 -0.65
N ASP A 60 14.89 23.46 0.10
CA ASP A 60 16.20 23.78 -0.46
C ASP A 60 16.77 22.61 -1.30
N ALA A 61 16.58 21.37 -0.84
CA ALA A 61 17.08 20.18 -1.53
C ALA A 61 16.28 19.81 -2.79
N LEU A 62 14.95 19.96 -2.75
CA LEU A 62 14.06 19.47 -3.82
C LEU A 62 13.45 20.56 -4.71
N GLY A 63 13.53 21.82 -4.30
CA GLY A 63 12.85 22.92 -4.99
C GLY A 63 11.35 22.62 -5.17
N PRO A 64 10.78 22.77 -6.36
CA PRO A 64 9.37 22.44 -6.62
C PRO A 64 9.00 20.97 -6.37
N ASN A 65 9.95 20.02 -6.46
CA ASN A 65 9.67 18.60 -6.27
C ASN A 65 9.33 18.24 -4.81
N GLN A 66 9.49 19.17 -3.87
CA GLN A 66 9.01 19.02 -2.49
C GLN A 66 7.50 18.72 -2.41
N ILE A 67 6.72 19.19 -3.41
CA ILE A 67 5.29 18.88 -3.53
C ILE A 67 5.07 17.37 -3.65
N ILE A 68 5.92 16.68 -4.41
CA ILE A 68 5.85 15.22 -4.60
C ILE A 68 6.27 14.52 -3.29
N ALA A 69 7.35 14.98 -2.67
CA ALA A 69 7.85 14.45 -1.40
C ALA A 69 6.81 14.57 -0.27
N ALA A 70 6.01 15.64 -0.26
CA ALA A 70 4.94 15.88 0.71
C ALA A 70 3.87 14.78 0.74
N PHE A 71 3.71 14.01 -0.34
CA PHE A 71 2.78 12.89 -0.37
C PHE A 71 3.29 11.63 0.33
N GLN A 72 4.60 11.47 0.55
CA GLN A 72 5.16 10.21 1.02
C GLN A 72 4.59 9.81 2.39
N THR A 73 4.66 10.70 3.38
CA THR A 73 4.16 10.44 4.74
C THR A 73 2.65 10.24 4.82
N PRO A 74 1.81 11.11 4.21
CA PRO A 74 0.37 10.89 4.19
C PRO A 74 -0.05 9.57 3.52
N VAL A 75 0.61 9.19 2.43
CA VAL A 75 0.26 7.96 1.68
C VAL A 75 0.58 6.71 2.50
N THR A 76 1.79 6.61 3.05
CA THR A 76 2.17 5.44 3.84
C THR A 76 1.32 5.28 5.10
N LEU A 77 1.07 6.39 5.81
CA LEU A 77 0.33 6.35 7.08
C LEU A 77 -1.17 6.23 6.82
N PHE A 78 -1.76 7.25 6.19
CA PHE A 78 -3.22 7.30 6.07
C PHE A 78 -3.73 6.39 4.97
N ALA A 79 -3.11 6.36 3.78
CA ALA A 79 -3.57 5.47 2.72
C ALA A 79 -3.28 4.00 3.04
N GLY A 80 -2.16 3.70 3.71
CA GLY A 80 -1.90 2.39 4.30
C GLY A 80 -2.97 2.00 5.33
N PHE A 81 -3.32 2.89 6.25
CA PHE A 81 -4.39 2.63 7.23
C PHE A 81 -5.75 2.41 6.58
N ALA A 82 -6.12 3.26 5.61
CA ALA A 82 -7.39 3.14 4.90
C ALA A 82 -7.44 1.86 4.09
N ALA A 83 -6.35 1.46 3.43
CA ALA A 83 -6.23 0.20 2.70
C ALA A 83 -6.55 -1.01 3.61
N ILE A 84 -6.06 -1.01 4.84
CA ILE A 84 -6.39 -2.03 5.84
C ILE A 84 -7.86 -1.95 6.26
N LEU A 85 -8.35 -0.75 6.57
CA LEU A 85 -9.72 -0.55 7.03
C LEU A 85 -10.76 -0.96 5.97
N VAL A 86 -10.46 -0.72 4.69
CA VAL A 86 -11.35 -1.18 3.62
C VAL A 86 -11.19 -2.65 3.31
N SER A 87 -10.15 -3.37 3.77
CA SER A 87 -9.89 -4.77 3.37
C SER A 87 -10.06 -5.81 4.49
N TYR A 88 -9.92 -5.43 5.77
CA TYR A 88 -9.97 -6.37 6.91
C TYR A 88 -11.27 -7.17 7.01
N ARG A 89 -12.38 -6.61 6.52
CA ARG A 89 -13.72 -7.23 6.51
C ARG A 89 -14.17 -7.71 5.12
N SER A 90 -13.24 -7.83 4.18
CA SER A 90 -13.55 -8.19 2.78
C SER A 90 -14.14 -9.58 2.59
N VAL A 91 -13.71 -10.54 3.41
CA VAL A 91 -14.13 -11.93 3.33
C VAL A 91 -14.97 -12.29 4.56
N ILE A 92 -14.41 -12.15 5.76
CA ILE A 92 -15.09 -12.57 6.99
C ILE A 92 -16.43 -11.85 7.24
N GLY A 93 -16.57 -10.59 6.80
CA GLY A 93 -17.83 -9.86 6.92
C GLY A 93 -18.96 -10.46 6.10
N GLU A 94 -18.65 -11.08 4.96
CA GLU A 94 -19.63 -11.79 4.13
C GLU A 94 -19.93 -13.19 4.66
N CYS A 95 -18.93 -13.84 5.28
CA CYS A 95 -19.13 -15.10 5.98
C CYS A 95 -20.10 -14.94 7.16
N GLU A 96 -19.88 -13.94 8.02
CA GLU A 96 -20.71 -13.69 9.20
C GLU A 96 -22.13 -13.23 8.85
N SER A 97 -22.31 -12.47 7.77
CA SER A 97 -23.63 -12.05 7.31
C SER A 97 -24.39 -13.14 6.54
N GLY A 98 -23.76 -14.29 6.26
CA GLY A 98 -24.33 -15.33 5.40
C GLY A 98 -24.43 -14.95 3.92
N SER A 99 -24.04 -13.73 3.55
CA SER A 99 -24.05 -13.22 2.17
C SER A 99 -23.14 -14.05 1.25
N ILE A 100 -22.10 -14.68 1.81
CA ILE A 100 -21.19 -15.53 1.05
C ILE A 100 -21.91 -16.68 0.33
N LYS A 101 -23.05 -17.18 0.84
CA LYS A 101 -23.86 -18.23 0.19
C LYS A 101 -24.54 -17.74 -1.09
N PHE A 102 -24.97 -16.47 -1.12
CA PHE A 102 -25.51 -15.84 -2.33
C PHE A 102 -24.42 -15.54 -3.35
N VAL A 103 -23.21 -15.17 -2.89
CA VAL A 103 -22.07 -14.90 -3.77
C VAL A 103 -21.48 -16.18 -4.34
N SER A 104 -21.38 -17.26 -3.54
CA SER A 104 -20.89 -18.57 -3.97
C SER A 104 -21.90 -19.37 -4.80
N GLY A 105 -23.18 -19.01 -4.76
CA GLY A 105 -24.21 -19.57 -5.65
C GLY A 105 -24.09 -19.05 -7.10
N MET A 106 -23.31 -17.99 -7.33
CA MET A 106 -22.97 -17.56 -8.68
C MET A 106 -21.92 -18.51 -9.29
N PRO A 107 -21.95 -18.78 -10.60
CA PRO A 107 -20.99 -19.65 -11.28
C PRO A 107 -19.63 -18.95 -11.43
N GLN A 108 -19.05 -18.44 -10.36
CA GLN A 108 -17.74 -17.80 -10.34
C GLN A 108 -16.73 -18.70 -9.66
N ARG A 109 -15.52 -18.73 -10.22
CA ARG A 109 -14.44 -19.46 -9.56
C ARG A 109 -14.00 -18.67 -8.34
N ARG A 110 -13.63 -19.38 -7.28
CA ARG A 110 -13.24 -18.79 -5.98
C ARG A 110 -12.15 -17.70 -6.08
N TYR A 111 -11.19 -17.85 -7.01
CA TYR A 111 -10.18 -16.82 -7.26
C TYR A 111 -10.75 -15.54 -7.90
N GLU A 112 -11.81 -15.64 -8.71
CA GLU A 112 -12.45 -14.49 -9.37
C GLU A 112 -13.14 -13.59 -8.35
N ILE A 113 -13.69 -14.19 -7.29
CA ILE A 113 -14.28 -13.46 -6.16
C ILE A 113 -13.20 -12.62 -5.47
N LEU A 114 -12.07 -13.25 -5.15
CA LEU A 114 -10.95 -12.58 -4.48
C LEU A 114 -10.36 -11.45 -5.34
N THR A 115 -10.11 -11.72 -6.62
CA THR A 115 -9.64 -10.69 -7.57
C THR A 115 -10.63 -9.54 -7.69
N GLY A 116 -11.93 -9.84 -7.80
CA GLY A 116 -12.96 -8.81 -7.87
C GLY A 116 -12.98 -7.90 -6.64
N LYS A 117 -12.84 -8.48 -5.45
CA LYS A 117 -12.72 -7.74 -4.18
C LYS A 117 -11.49 -6.85 -4.17
N ILE A 118 -10.31 -7.41 -4.40
CA ILE A 118 -9.06 -6.66 -4.32
C ILE A 118 -9.04 -5.51 -5.34
N VAL A 119 -9.42 -5.78 -6.59
CA VAL A 119 -9.44 -4.77 -7.65
C VAL A 119 -10.49 -3.70 -7.37
N GLY A 120 -11.71 -4.07 -6.99
CA GLY A 120 -12.78 -3.12 -6.69
C GLY A 120 -12.44 -2.19 -5.53
N ARG A 121 -11.85 -2.73 -4.45
CA ARG A 121 -11.42 -1.96 -3.27
C ARG A 121 -10.23 -1.06 -3.56
N THR A 122 -9.27 -1.56 -4.34
CA THR A 122 -8.11 -0.76 -4.77
C THR A 122 -8.57 0.40 -5.64
N ALA A 123 -9.42 0.14 -6.64
CA ALA A 123 -9.97 1.18 -7.50
C ALA A 123 -10.74 2.23 -6.69
N ALA A 124 -11.52 1.81 -5.68
CA ALA A 124 -12.27 2.73 -4.83
C ALA A 124 -11.32 3.66 -4.06
N LEU A 125 -10.24 3.12 -3.50
CA LEU A 125 -9.27 3.87 -2.70
C LEU A 125 -8.34 4.76 -3.56
N CYS A 126 -8.11 4.38 -4.81
CA CYS A 126 -7.38 5.20 -5.77
C CYS A 126 -8.10 6.51 -6.09
N VAL A 127 -9.44 6.56 -6.03
CA VAL A 127 -10.20 7.79 -6.33
C VAL A 127 -9.83 8.94 -5.38
N PRO A 128 -10.02 8.83 -4.05
CA PRO A 128 -9.63 9.92 -3.15
C PRO A 128 -8.12 10.18 -3.19
N LEU A 129 -7.28 9.15 -3.37
CA LEU A 129 -5.84 9.30 -3.49
C LEU A 129 -5.44 10.18 -4.69
N LEU A 130 -5.98 9.89 -5.87
CA LEU A 130 -5.71 10.67 -7.08
C LEU A 130 -6.31 12.07 -7.01
N VAL A 131 -7.49 12.21 -6.40
CA VAL A 131 -8.08 13.54 -6.12
C VAL A 131 -7.15 14.35 -5.21
N THR A 132 -6.58 13.74 -4.16
CA THR A 132 -5.57 14.38 -3.31
C THR A 132 -4.36 14.81 -4.12
N PHE A 133 -3.77 13.90 -4.92
CA PHE A 133 -2.59 14.22 -5.71
C PHE A 133 -2.83 15.38 -6.67
N VAL A 134 -3.93 15.37 -7.41
CA VAL A 134 -4.26 16.46 -8.35
C VAL A 134 -4.54 17.77 -7.60
N PHE A 135 -5.38 17.74 -6.58
CA PHE A 135 -5.79 18.95 -5.86
C PHE A 135 -4.64 19.60 -5.11
N VAL A 136 -3.87 18.83 -4.34
CA VAL A 136 -2.74 19.34 -3.56
C VAL A 136 -1.58 19.74 -4.48
N SER A 137 -1.35 19.03 -5.57
CA SER A 137 -0.34 19.44 -6.55
C SER A 137 -0.69 20.75 -7.23
N LEU A 138 -1.96 20.98 -7.57
CA LEU A 138 -2.41 22.25 -8.14
C LEU A 138 -2.17 23.42 -7.19
N LEU A 139 -2.49 23.24 -5.90
CA LEU A 139 -2.18 24.23 -4.87
C LEU A 139 -0.68 24.45 -4.70
N GLY A 140 0.09 23.35 -4.69
CA GLY A 140 1.55 23.38 -4.57
C GLY A 140 2.21 24.13 -5.72
N VAL A 141 1.76 23.94 -6.97
CA VAL A 141 2.33 24.62 -8.14
C VAL A 141 2.16 26.14 -8.08
N ILE A 142 1.04 26.61 -7.52
CA ILE A 142 0.80 28.04 -7.32
C ILE A 142 1.80 28.64 -6.32
N GLN A 143 2.22 27.86 -5.31
CA GLN A 143 3.07 28.33 -4.20
C GLN A 143 4.57 28.13 -4.46
N HIS A 144 4.96 27.02 -5.09
CA HIS A 144 6.36 26.58 -5.20
C HIS A 144 6.84 26.40 -6.65
N GLY A 145 5.96 26.58 -7.64
CA GLY A 145 6.30 26.43 -9.06
C GLY A 145 6.13 25.01 -9.61
N ILE A 146 6.55 24.82 -10.85
CA ILE A 146 6.32 23.57 -11.61
C ILE A 146 7.32 22.50 -11.18
N PHE A 147 6.81 21.33 -10.79
CA PHE A 147 7.59 20.13 -10.46
C PHE A 147 7.74 19.18 -11.67
N SER A 148 8.60 18.18 -11.52
CA SER A 148 8.82 17.15 -12.55
C SER A 148 7.61 16.24 -12.74
N LEU A 149 6.97 16.32 -13.92
CA LEU A 149 5.81 15.49 -14.25
C LEU A 149 6.15 13.99 -14.29
N SER A 150 7.35 13.62 -14.74
CA SER A 150 7.78 12.22 -14.79
C SER A 150 7.91 11.62 -13.40
N GLN A 151 8.52 12.34 -12.46
CA GLN A 151 8.63 11.92 -11.07
C GLN A 151 7.25 11.82 -10.41
N PHE A 152 6.35 12.77 -10.68
CA PHE A 152 4.99 12.74 -10.14
C PHE A 152 4.18 11.55 -10.62
N VAL A 153 4.23 11.23 -11.93
CA VAL A 153 3.53 10.06 -12.49
C VAL A 153 4.09 8.76 -11.89
N LEU A 154 5.42 8.64 -11.82
CA LEU A 154 6.07 7.45 -11.28
C LEU A 154 5.77 7.27 -9.78
N PHE A 155 5.85 8.35 -9.01
CA PHE A 155 5.46 8.36 -7.60
C PHE A 155 4.00 7.91 -7.43
N SER A 156 3.09 8.46 -8.23
CA SER A 156 1.67 8.12 -8.17
C SER A 156 1.41 6.63 -8.44
N LEU A 157 2.09 6.06 -9.45
CA LEU A 157 2.00 4.63 -9.76
C LEU A 157 2.52 3.76 -8.60
N LEU A 158 3.64 4.17 -7.97
CA LEU A 158 4.17 3.49 -6.79
C LEU A 158 3.22 3.58 -5.60
N SER A 159 2.55 4.71 -5.39
CA SER A 159 1.55 4.86 -4.32
C SER A 159 0.35 3.94 -4.53
N ILE A 160 -0.11 3.81 -5.77
CA ILE A 160 -1.19 2.86 -6.13
C ILE A 160 -0.74 1.42 -5.88
N LEU A 161 0.48 1.05 -6.29
CA LEU A 161 1.05 -0.27 -6.05
C LEU A 161 1.18 -0.58 -4.55
N TYR A 162 1.59 0.41 -3.76
CA TYR A 162 1.64 0.29 -2.30
C TYR A 162 0.25 0.05 -1.71
N VAL A 163 -0.75 0.87 -2.04
CA VAL A 163 -2.14 0.68 -1.59
C VAL A 163 -2.67 -0.70 -1.97
N PHE A 164 -2.44 -1.12 -3.22
CA PHE A 164 -2.80 -2.45 -3.71
C PHE A 164 -2.16 -3.56 -2.87
N THR A 165 -0.86 -3.43 -2.56
CA THR A 165 -0.12 -4.38 -1.72
C THR A 165 -0.76 -4.51 -0.34
N ILE A 166 -1.08 -3.39 0.30
CA ILE A 166 -1.72 -3.40 1.63
C ILE A 166 -3.14 -3.99 1.58
N ILE A 167 -3.90 -3.76 0.51
CA ILE A 167 -5.21 -4.39 0.33
C ILE A 167 -5.08 -5.91 0.18
N CYS A 168 -4.10 -6.41 -0.58
CA CYS A 168 -3.81 -7.84 -0.67
C CYS A 168 -3.54 -8.46 0.71
N VAL A 169 -2.74 -7.78 1.54
CA VAL A 169 -2.44 -8.21 2.92
C VAL A 169 -3.72 -8.23 3.77
N GLY A 170 -4.47 -7.13 3.81
CA GLY A 170 -5.67 -7.06 4.66
C GLY A 170 -6.79 -8.01 4.20
N THR A 171 -6.90 -8.27 2.89
CA THR A 171 -7.79 -9.31 2.37
C THR A 171 -7.34 -10.71 2.76
N ALA A 172 -6.03 -10.99 2.79
CA ALA A 172 -5.55 -12.28 3.30
C ALA A 172 -5.81 -12.46 4.79
N ILE A 173 -5.58 -11.43 5.61
CA ILE A 173 -5.95 -11.45 7.03
C ILE A 173 -7.45 -11.73 7.19
N SER A 174 -8.29 -11.07 6.37
CA SER A 174 -9.74 -11.29 6.36
C SER A 174 -10.13 -12.72 5.99
N ALA A 175 -9.40 -13.35 5.06
CA ALA A 175 -9.68 -14.71 4.59
C ALA A 175 -9.30 -15.78 5.62
N VAL A 176 -8.28 -15.54 6.44
CA VAL A 176 -7.82 -16.49 7.47
C VAL A 176 -8.57 -16.34 8.79
N ALA A 177 -9.12 -15.16 9.07
CA ALA A 177 -9.81 -14.89 10.32
C ALA A 177 -11.13 -15.68 10.44
N ASN A 178 -11.42 -16.17 11.66
CA ASN A 178 -12.69 -16.85 11.96
C ASN A 178 -13.80 -15.90 12.42
N THR A 179 -13.43 -14.69 12.85
CA THR A 179 -14.39 -13.66 13.27
C THR A 179 -13.94 -12.27 12.82
N SER A 180 -14.89 -11.34 12.69
CA SER A 180 -14.62 -9.93 12.40
C SER A 180 -13.71 -9.28 13.43
N LEU A 181 -13.83 -9.67 14.71
CA LEU A 181 -12.96 -9.16 15.77
C LEU A 181 -11.52 -9.65 15.56
N GLN A 182 -11.31 -10.93 15.26
CA GLN A 182 -9.97 -11.46 14.95
C GLN A 182 -9.36 -10.76 13.73
N ALA A 183 -10.13 -10.58 12.65
CA ALA A 183 -9.66 -9.88 11.46
C ALA A 183 -9.27 -8.43 11.76
N ALA A 184 -10.08 -7.71 12.55
CA ALA A 184 -9.80 -6.34 12.96
C ALA A 184 -8.53 -6.26 13.81
N THR A 185 -8.40 -7.11 14.83
CA THR A 185 -7.23 -7.14 15.72
C THR A 185 -5.96 -7.49 14.96
N ALA A 186 -5.98 -8.50 14.09
CA ALA A 186 -4.83 -8.89 13.29
C ALA A 186 -4.42 -7.79 12.29
N SER A 187 -5.41 -7.16 11.65
CA SER A 187 -5.18 -6.06 10.72
C SER A 187 -4.61 -4.81 11.39
N PHE A 188 -5.12 -4.48 12.58
CA PHE A 188 -4.60 -3.39 13.39
C PHE A 188 -3.19 -3.70 13.92
N GLY A 189 -2.95 -4.94 14.37
CA GLY A 189 -1.62 -5.41 14.76
C GLY A 189 -0.62 -5.31 13.61
N TYR A 190 -1.03 -5.70 12.39
CA TYR A 190 -0.19 -5.54 11.20
C TYR A 190 0.17 -4.07 10.95
N TYR A 191 -0.81 -3.16 11.05
CA TYR A 191 -0.57 -1.72 10.89
C TYR A 191 0.45 -1.19 11.92
N ILE A 192 0.25 -1.51 13.21
CA ILE A 192 1.12 -1.05 14.29
C ILE A 192 2.53 -1.60 14.12
N LEU A 193 2.69 -2.89 13.81
CA LEU A 193 4.00 -3.53 13.73
C LEU A 193 4.72 -3.16 12.43
N PHE A 194 4.08 -3.32 11.28
CA PHE A 194 4.77 -3.24 9.99
C PHE A 194 4.75 -1.86 9.33
N ILE A 195 3.78 -1.00 9.67
CA ILE A 195 3.68 0.35 9.10
C ILE A 195 4.24 1.40 10.07
N LEU A 196 3.82 1.36 11.35
CA LEU A 196 4.27 2.36 12.33
C LEU A 196 5.57 1.97 13.04
N GLY A 197 5.70 0.71 13.47
CA GLY A 197 6.80 0.27 14.32
C GLY A 197 8.03 -0.22 13.58
N TRP A 198 7.93 -0.58 12.30
CA TRP A 198 9.00 -1.34 11.65
C TRP A 198 10.29 -0.55 11.44
N ILE A 199 10.18 0.57 10.72
CA ILE A 199 11.32 1.40 10.29
C ILE A 199 12.09 1.89 11.52
N ASP A 200 11.39 2.57 12.43
CA ASP A 200 12.04 3.30 13.53
C ASP A 200 12.30 2.45 14.79
N LEU A 201 11.79 1.21 14.88
CA LEU A 201 11.92 0.40 16.09
C LEU A 201 12.18 -1.09 15.84
N LEU A 202 11.25 -1.81 15.20
CA LEU A 202 11.31 -3.28 15.14
C LEU A 202 12.47 -3.78 14.29
N SER A 203 12.86 -3.07 13.24
CA SER A 203 14.01 -3.41 12.41
C SER A 203 15.29 -3.55 13.25
N TYR A 204 15.52 -2.61 14.17
CA TYR A 204 16.64 -2.58 15.11
C TYR A 204 16.57 -3.74 16.11
N GLN A 205 15.38 -4.02 16.65
CA GLN A 205 15.19 -5.12 17.59
C GLN A 205 15.40 -6.49 16.93
N VAL A 206 14.90 -6.67 15.71
CA VAL A 206 15.09 -7.91 14.94
C VAL A 206 16.56 -8.10 14.61
N PHE A 207 17.25 -7.06 14.16
CA PHE A 207 18.69 -7.12 13.91
C PHE A 207 19.47 -7.48 15.17
N SER A 208 19.23 -6.77 16.27
CA SER A 208 19.90 -7.02 17.55
C SER A 208 19.64 -8.42 18.10
N ALA A 209 18.44 -8.98 17.87
CA ALA A 209 18.10 -10.34 18.27
C ALA A 209 18.85 -11.41 17.44
N ILE A 210 19.14 -11.12 16.17
CA ILE A 210 19.87 -12.04 15.27
C ILE A 210 21.38 -11.97 15.50
N THR A 211 21.94 -10.78 15.65
CA THR A 211 23.41 -10.58 15.70
C THR A 211 23.96 -10.45 17.11
N GLY A 212 23.12 -10.20 18.11
CA GLY A 212 23.55 -9.88 19.48
C GLY A 212 24.14 -8.47 19.63
N THR A 213 24.17 -7.66 18.56
CA THR A 213 24.72 -6.30 18.60
C THR A 213 23.60 -5.27 18.78
N PRO A 214 23.61 -4.47 19.86
CA PRO A 214 22.61 -3.42 20.04
C PRO A 214 22.76 -2.36 18.94
N VAL A 215 21.64 -1.83 18.45
CA VAL A 215 21.63 -0.77 17.44
C VAL A 215 21.34 0.56 18.10
N ASN A 216 22.27 1.50 17.96
CA ASN A 216 22.01 2.91 18.24
C ASN A 216 21.42 3.55 16.96
N PRO A 217 20.19 4.08 16.96
CA PRO A 217 19.60 4.68 15.76
C PRO A 217 20.37 5.89 15.21
N LEU A 218 21.15 6.58 16.04
CA LEU A 218 21.97 7.74 15.63
C LEU A 218 23.35 7.32 15.11
N GLU A 219 23.80 6.12 15.46
CA GLU A 219 25.07 5.56 15.03
C GLU A 219 24.86 4.08 14.65
N PRO A 220 24.08 3.81 13.58
CA PRO A 220 23.70 2.46 13.22
C PRO A 220 24.92 1.68 12.71
N PRO A 221 25.02 0.37 13.01
CA PRO A 221 26.11 -0.45 12.51
C PRO A 221 26.06 -0.54 10.99
N ALA A 222 27.22 -0.44 10.35
CA ALA A 222 27.41 -0.58 8.90
C ALA A 222 27.22 -2.05 8.45
N SER A 223 25.99 -2.55 8.48
CA SER A 223 25.65 -3.93 8.18
C SER A 223 24.60 -4.02 7.08
N GLU A 224 24.90 -4.77 6.00
CA GLU A 224 23.93 -5.03 4.93
C GLU A 224 22.65 -5.70 5.44
N LEU A 225 22.78 -6.54 6.47
CA LEU A 225 21.64 -7.24 7.08
C LEU A 225 20.65 -6.26 7.72
N LEU A 226 21.15 -5.25 8.45
CA LEU A 226 20.29 -4.23 9.06
C LEU A 226 19.50 -3.47 7.99
N PHE A 227 20.19 -3.01 6.94
CA PHE A 227 19.56 -2.28 5.82
C PHE A 227 18.57 -3.15 5.04
N SER A 228 18.79 -4.47 4.99
CA SER A 228 17.90 -5.44 4.37
C SER A 228 16.64 -5.68 5.20
N ILE A 229 16.78 -5.86 6.51
CA ILE A 229 15.63 -5.98 7.45
C ILE A 229 14.81 -4.69 7.42
N HIS A 230 15.46 -3.54 7.42
CA HIS A 230 14.81 -2.23 7.43
C HIS A 230 13.87 -2.02 6.23
N ARG A 231 14.25 -2.50 5.03
CA ARG A 231 13.44 -2.41 3.81
C ARG A 231 12.47 -3.57 3.57
N ALA A 232 12.43 -4.58 4.45
CA ALA A 232 11.70 -5.82 4.23
C ALA A 232 10.16 -5.68 4.24
N THR A 233 9.62 -4.52 4.61
CA THR A 233 8.19 -4.24 4.68
C THR A 233 7.67 -3.46 3.47
N PRO A 234 6.35 -3.47 3.21
CA PRO A 234 5.79 -2.70 2.11
C PRO A 234 6.06 -1.20 2.22
N ILE A 235 6.06 -0.66 3.46
CA ILE A 235 6.41 0.75 3.68
C ILE A 235 7.88 1.02 3.37
N GLY A 236 8.80 0.17 3.84
CA GLY A 236 10.23 0.34 3.58
C GLY A 236 10.55 0.23 2.09
N ALA A 237 9.95 -0.74 1.39
CA ALA A 237 10.09 -0.90 -0.05
C ALA A 237 9.50 0.28 -0.84
N TYR A 238 8.33 0.78 -0.44
CA TYR A 238 7.72 1.98 -1.02
C TYR A 238 8.61 3.22 -0.84
N ASN A 239 9.18 3.40 0.36
CA ASN A 239 10.10 4.49 0.64
C ASN A 239 11.37 4.40 -0.21
N VAL A 240 11.99 3.22 -0.34
CA VAL A 240 13.16 3.02 -1.23
C VAL A 240 12.85 3.46 -2.66
N LEU A 241 11.71 3.05 -3.20
CA LEU A 241 11.32 3.38 -4.56
C LEU A 241 11.03 4.88 -4.70
N THR A 242 10.24 5.46 -3.81
CA THR A 242 9.89 6.89 -3.88
C THR A 242 11.08 7.81 -3.62
N ASN A 243 11.98 7.45 -2.70
CA ASN A 243 13.23 8.17 -2.47
C ASN A 243 14.14 8.13 -3.70
N SER A 244 14.18 6.99 -4.41
CA SER A 244 14.90 6.90 -5.68
C SER A 244 14.23 7.72 -6.79
N VAL A 245 12.90 7.84 -6.83
CA VAL A 245 12.19 8.68 -7.81
C VAL A 245 12.50 10.17 -7.58
N LEU A 246 12.66 10.57 -6.33
CA LEU A 246 12.97 11.95 -5.94
C LEU A 246 14.48 12.25 -6.00
N ASP A 247 15.30 11.28 -6.40
CA ASP A 247 16.76 11.38 -6.45
C ASP A 247 17.41 11.78 -5.11
N VAL A 248 16.76 11.46 -3.98
CA VAL A 248 17.28 11.77 -2.62
C VAL A 248 18.18 10.68 -2.06
N GLY A 249 18.19 9.47 -2.65
CA GLY A 249 19.06 8.38 -2.24
C GLY A 249 18.34 7.07 -1.93
N ASN A 250 19.13 6.00 -1.78
CA ASN A 250 18.63 4.64 -1.52
C ASN A 250 18.44 4.43 -0.01
N SER A 251 17.20 4.56 0.45
CA SER A 251 16.83 4.39 1.85
C SER A 251 15.37 3.96 2.00
N ALA A 252 15.08 3.13 3.00
CA ALA A 252 13.72 2.78 3.41
C ALA A 252 13.12 3.78 4.42
N SER A 253 13.89 4.77 4.86
CA SER A 253 13.45 5.84 5.76
C SER A 253 12.63 6.90 5.01
N TRP A 254 11.98 7.75 5.78
CA TRP A 254 11.23 8.91 5.28
C TRP A 254 12.13 9.89 4.54
N VAL A 255 11.64 10.46 3.43
CA VAL A 255 12.35 11.44 2.57
C VAL A 255 12.94 12.59 3.38
N THR A 256 12.21 13.07 4.39
CA THR A 256 12.66 14.15 5.27
C THR A 256 13.91 13.75 6.07
N GLY A 257 13.95 12.54 6.63
CA GLY A 257 15.12 12.00 7.33
C GLY A 257 16.29 11.73 6.38
N VAL A 258 16.01 11.21 5.18
CA VAL A 258 17.05 10.93 4.18
C VAL A 258 17.78 12.21 3.75
N ILE A 259 17.05 13.31 3.53
CA ILE A 259 17.64 14.61 3.20
C ILE A 259 18.37 15.18 4.44
N ALA A 260 17.80 15.03 5.63
CA ALA A 260 18.41 15.50 6.87
C ALA A 260 19.82 14.92 7.09
N ASP A 261 20.00 13.60 6.93
CA ASP A 261 21.30 12.94 7.15
C ASP A 261 22.38 13.29 6.13
N GLN A 262 22.01 13.93 5.02
CA GLN A 262 22.98 14.42 4.04
C GLN A 262 23.50 15.82 4.38
N LEU A 263 22.94 16.47 5.41
CA LEU A 263 23.27 17.83 5.79
C LEU A 263 24.14 17.84 7.05
N PRO A 264 25.22 18.64 7.10
CA PRO A 264 26.24 18.55 8.15
C PRO A 264 25.77 18.92 9.56
N ASN A 265 24.64 19.62 9.70
CA ASN A 265 24.16 20.15 10.98
C ASN A 265 22.77 19.62 11.38
N ILE A 266 22.27 18.62 10.66
CA ILE A 266 20.96 18.02 10.94
C ILE A 266 21.17 16.53 11.10
N THR A 267 20.78 16.00 12.26
CA THR A 267 20.84 14.57 12.53
C THR A 267 19.45 13.97 12.40
N SER A 268 19.39 12.80 11.77
CA SER A 268 18.22 11.93 11.79
C SER A 268 18.67 10.49 12.04
N ASN A 269 17.69 9.59 12.13
CA ASN A 269 17.90 8.15 12.28
C ASN A 269 17.73 7.43 10.93
N ALA A 270 18.01 8.09 9.81
CA ALA A 270 17.75 7.56 8.49
C ALA A 270 18.86 6.61 8.03
N LEU A 271 18.49 5.42 7.56
CA LEU A 271 19.47 4.47 7.03
C LEU A 271 19.69 4.74 5.55
N VAL A 272 20.69 5.54 5.21
CA VAL A 272 21.02 5.89 3.81
C VAL A 272 22.21 5.07 3.32
N VAL A 273 21.97 4.21 2.31
CA VAL A 273 22.99 3.26 1.81
C VAL A 273 24.24 3.99 1.33
N GLY A 274 24.07 5.10 0.60
CA GLY A 274 25.19 5.85 0.02
C GLY A 274 26.07 6.58 1.02
N LEU A 275 25.64 6.76 2.27
CA LEU A 275 26.44 7.37 3.34
C LEU A 275 27.31 6.35 4.09
N VAL A 276 26.98 5.06 3.97
CA VAL A 276 27.62 3.98 4.72
C VAL A 276 28.46 3.07 3.82
N PHE A 277 27.99 2.84 2.59
CA PHE A 277 28.63 1.96 1.63
C PHE A 277 29.06 2.82 0.43
N ASP A 278 30.35 3.18 0.37
CA ASP A 278 31.00 4.03 -0.65
C ASP A 278 31.00 3.39 -2.07
N GLY A 279 29.82 3.14 -2.62
CA GLY A 279 29.63 2.57 -3.96
C GLY A 279 29.76 1.04 -4.06
N SER A 280 30.20 0.34 -3.01
CA SER A 280 30.21 -1.12 -2.92
C SER A 280 28.81 -1.68 -2.60
N GLN A 281 27.82 -1.37 -3.44
CA GLN A 281 26.45 -1.81 -3.21
C GLN A 281 26.30 -3.29 -3.57
N SER A 282 26.10 -4.12 -2.55
CA SER A 282 25.66 -5.50 -2.73
C SER A 282 24.31 -5.55 -3.44
N ALA A 283 24.10 -6.58 -4.26
CA ALA A 283 22.87 -6.75 -5.04
C ALA A 283 21.59 -6.77 -4.19
N ILE A 284 21.71 -7.15 -2.92
CA ILE A 284 20.60 -7.19 -1.94
C ILE A 284 20.09 -5.77 -1.63
N LEU A 285 20.95 -4.76 -1.72
CA LEU A 285 20.60 -3.37 -1.42
C LEU A 285 20.19 -2.58 -2.67
N ALA A 286 20.13 -3.20 -3.85
CA ALA A 286 19.75 -2.52 -5.08
C ALA A 286 18.30 -1.98 -5.01
N THR A 287 18.09 -0.75 -5.49
CA THR A 287 16.76 -0.11 -5.50
C THR A 287 15.67 -0.96 -6.18
N PRO A 288 15.92 -1.59 -7.36
CA PRO A 288 14.88 -2.39 -8.02
C PRO A 288 14.41 -3.60 -7.21
N LEU A 289 15.21 -4.09 -6.27
CA LEU A 289 14.83 -5.22 -5.41
C LEU A 289 13.63 -4.87 -4.51
N ALA A 290 13.39 -3.58 -4.22
CA ALA A 290 12.20 -3.13 -3.51
C ALA A 290 10.90 -3.46 -4.26
N LEU A 291 10.90 -3.50 -5.60
CA LEU A 291 9.75 -4.00 -6.38
C LEU A 291 9.52 -5.49 -6.12
N GLY A 292 10.60 -6.27 -6.00
CA GLY A 292 10.54 -7.69 -5.63
C GLY A 292 9.95 -7.91 -4.24
N ILE A 293 10.29 -7.03 -3.27
CA ILE A 293 9.69 -7.05 -1.93
C ILE A 293 8.18 -6.80 -2.01
N LEU A 294 7.73 -5.76 -2.71
CA LEU A 294 6.30 -5.50 -2.90
C LEU A 294 5.60 -6.67 -3.61
N ALA A 295 6.22 -7.24 -4.65
CA ALA A 295 5.69 -8.40 -5.36
C ALA A 295 5.53 -9.63 -4.45
N LEU A 296 6.46 -9.84 -3.52
CA LEU A 296 6.37 -10.89 -2.50
C LEU A 296 5.22 -10.63 -1.53
N TRP A 297 5.07 -9.39 -1.07
CA TRP A 297 3.96 -8.95 -0.22
C TRP A 297 2.60 -8.93 -0.92
N ILE A 298 2.56 -9.03 -2.25
CA ILE A 298 1.33 -9.28 -3.02
C ILE A 298 1.10 -10.78 -3.16
N SER A 299 2.11 -11.50 -3.62
CA SER A 299 1.99 -12.91 -4.02
C SER A 299 1.71 -13.82 -2.83
N VAL A 300 2.41 -13.64 -1.71
CA VAL A 300 2.25 -14.49 -0.52
C VAL A 300 0.83 -14.36 0.07
N PRO A 301 0.29 -13.16 0.34
CA PRO A 301 -1.10 -13.00 0.80
C PRO A 301 -2.14 -13.55 -0.18
N LEU A 302 -1.95 -13.37 -1.48
CA LEU A 302 -2.84 -13.94 -2.50
C LEU A 302 -2.84 -15.47 -2.51
N LEU A 303 -1.67 -16.09 -2.36
CA LEU A 303 -1.57 -17.55 -2.27
C LEU A 303 -2.22 -18.09 -0.99
N VAL A 304 -1.96 -17.45 0.16
CA VAL A 304 -2.55 -17.83 1.45
C VAL A 304 -4.06 -17.71 1.42
N SER A 305 -4.58 -16.56 0.97
CA SER A 305 -6.02 -16.34 0.86
C SER A 305 -6.69 -17.28 -0.13
N GLY A 306 -6.08 -17.51 -1.29
CA GLY A 306 -6.58 -18.48 -2.28
C GLY A 306 -6.64 -19.91 -1.72
N TYR A 307 -5.61 -20.34 -0.99
CA TYR A 307 -5.55 -21.67 -0.39
C TYR A 307 -6.58 -21.85 0.73
N VAL A 308 -6.69 -20.89 1.65
CA VAL A 308 -7.67 -20.96 2.74
C VAL A 308 -9.09 -20.91 2.20
N PHE A 309 -9.35 -20.03 1.24
CA PHE A 309 -10.67 -19.90 0.64
C PHE A 309 -11.07 -21.12 -0.21
N GLN A 310 -10.13 -21.92 -0.71
CA GLN A 310 -10.44 -23.22 -1.36
C GLN A 310 -10.83 -24.31 -0.36
N ARG A 311 -10.27 -24.29 0.85
CA ARG A 311 -10.48 -25.32 1.87
C ARG A 311 -11.66 -25.05 2.80
N ALA A 312 -12.09 -23.80 2.90
CA ALA A 312 -13.30 -23.47 3.65
C ALA A 312 -14.50 -24.15 2.97
N ASP A 313 -15.06 -25.15 3.65
CA ASP A 313 -16.37 -25.71 3.32
C ASP A 313 -17.41 -24.63 3.61
N LEU A 314 -17.97 -24.07 2.55
CA LEU A 314 -19.12 -23.17 2.62
C LEU A 314 -20.38 -24.03 2.79
N ALA A 315 -20.46 -24.79 3.90
CA ALA A 315 -21.63 -25.59 4.26
C ALA A 315 -22.67 -24.73 5.01
#